data_AF-A0A660SS68-F1
#
_entry.id   AF-A0A660SS68-F1
#
_cell.length_a   1.000
_cell.length_b   1.000
_cell.length_c   1.000
_cell.angle_alpha   90.00
_cell.angle_beta   90.00
_cell.angle_gamma   90.00
#
_symmetry.space_group_name_H-M   'P 1'
#
loop_
_entity.id
_entity.type
_entity.pdbx_description
1 polymer ?
#
loop_
_entity_poly.entity_id
_entity_poly.type
_entity_poly.pdbx_seq_one_letter_code
_entity_poly.pdbx_strand_id
1 'polypeptide(L)'
;MSEQQIIDDILAHGKEELDAIMHQTNTTLAQRRESLVSKLALIIDDADKKIDEEKQRIKLRWDRHIAQEERRARLSLQDRVVQTVLDRVRNELKTLRENPDYPSLLHDWIIEAAIGLGYGSDEDNRKAWIQCTPEDRELLKAEIPGIEERFFAFTGHSMQLGFDEKNLSRESIGVILTDETGRTAFSNTLTNRFRRSSQDVHRLVMERMFPGSNE
;
A
#
# COMPACT_ATOMS: atom_id res chain seq x y z
N MET A 1 -25.37 -2.84 107.29
CA MET A 1 -24.49 -2.19 106.30
C MET A 1 -24.75 -0.70 106.39
N SER A 2 -23.69 0.10 106.51
CA SER A 2 -23.80 1.56 106.56
C SER A 2 -24.17 2.09 105.18
N GLU A 3 -25.03 3.11 105.11
CA GLU A 3 -25.41 3.81 103.87
C GLU A 3 -24.17 4.28 103.06
N GLN A 4 -23.06 4.56 103.74
CA GLN A 4 -21.77 4.88 103.13
C GLN A 4 -21.13 3.71 102.38
N GLN A 5 -21.29 2.47 102.86
CA GLN A 5 -20.72 1.28 102.19
C GLN A 5 -21.40 1.03 100.85
N ILE A 6 -22.71 1.26 100.74
CA ILE A 6 -23.46 1.10 99.49
C ILE A 6 -23.04 2.16 98.46
N ILE A 7 -22.81 3.40 98.92
CA ILE A 7 -22.33 4.49 98.05
C ILE A 7 -20.91 4.19 97.55
N ASP A 8 -20.02 3.72 98.43
CA ASP A 8 -18.65 3.36 98.06
C ASP A 8 -18.61 2.17 97.08
N ASP A 9 -19.46 1.15 97.25
CA ASP A 9 -19.56 0.01 96.35
C ASP A 9 -20.10 0.40 94.96
N ILE A 10 -21.06 1.34 94.88
CA ILE A 10 -21.57 1.89 93.61
C ILE A 10 -20.49 2.72 92.91
N LEU A 11 -19.72 3.52 93.66
CA LEU A 11 -18.63 4.31 93.11
C LEU A 11 -17.46 3.42 92.64
N ALA A 12 -17.18 2.33 93.33
CA ALA A 12 -16.20 1.33 92.93
C ALA A 12 -16.64 0.62 91.64
N HIS A 13 -17.88 0.11 91.58
CA HIS A 13 -18.44 -0.49 90.36
C HIS A 13 -18.47 0.50 89.19
N GLY A 14 -18.87 1.75 89.41
CA GLY A 14 -18.90 2.77 88.37
C GLY A 14 -17.51 3.09 87.81
N LYS A 15 -16.47 3.04 88.64
CA LYS A 15 -15.07 3.18 88.19
C LYS A 15 -14.61 1.97 87.39
N GLU A 16 -14.90 0.76 87.85
CA GLU A 16 -14.56 -0.47 87.13
C GLU A 16 -15.26 -0.56 85.77
N GLU A 17 -16.54 -0.17 85.69
CA GLU A 17 -17.28 -0.10 84.42
C GLU A 17 -16.71 0.98 83.49
N LEU A 18 -16.36 2.16 84.01
CA LEU A 18 -15.71 3.22 83.23
C LEU A 18 -14.35 2.76 82.67
N ASP A 19 -13.53 2.12 83.49
CA ASP A 19 -12.22 1.60 83.07
C ASP A 19 -12.38 0.48 82.03
N ALA A 20 -13.38 -0.40 82.19
CA ALA A 20 -13.70 -1.43 81.21
C ALA A 20 -14.16 -0.84 79.87
N ILE A 21 -15.03 0.17 79.89
CA ILE A 21 -15.49 0.89 78.69
C ILE A 21 -14.33 1.61 78.00
N MET A 22 -13.47 2.28 78.78
CA MET A 22 -12.29 2.97 78.26
C MET A 22 -11.30 1.98 77.63
N HIS A 23 -11.05 0.85 78.28
CA HIS A 23 -10.20 -0.21 77.75
C HIS A 23 -10.77 -0.78 76.45
N GLN A 24 -12.06 -1.13 76.42
CA GLN A 24 -12.73 -1.67 75.24
C GLN A 24 -12.77 -0.66 74.08
N THR A 25 -12.95 0.62 74.37
CA THR A 25 -12.92 1.70 73.38
C THR A 25 -11.52 1.83 72.78
N ASN A 26 -10.48 1.83 73.62
CA ASN A 26 -9.10 1.89 73.19
C ASN A 26 -8.70 0.70 72.32
N THR A 27 -9.07 -0.53 72.70
CA THR A 27 -8.80 -1.71 71.88
C THR A 27 -9.55 -1.66 70.55
N THR A 28 -10.81 -1.20 70.55
CA THR A 28 -11.60 -1.07 69.31
C THR A 28 -11.02 0.00 68.38
N LEU A 29 -10.56 1.13 68.93
CA LEU A 29 -9.89 2.18 68.16
C LEU A 29 -8.56 1.70 67.58
N ALA A 30 -7.76 0.96 68.36
CA ALA A 30 -6.52 0.36 67.89
C ALA A 30 -6.76 -0.62 66.72
N GLN A 31 -7.72 -1.54 66.88
CA GLN A 31 -8.11 -2.49 65.82
C GLN A 31 -8.65 -1.79 64.58
N ARG A 32 -9.48 -0.75 64.74
CA ARG A 32 -9.99 0.04 63.61
C ARG A 32 -8.84 0.73 62.87
N ARG A 33 -7.91 1.35 63.60
CA ARG A 33 -6.73 2.00 63.02
C ARG A 33 -5.88 1.01 62.24
N GLU A 34 -5.59 -0.15 62.81
CA GLU A 34 -4.83 -1.22 62.14
C GLU A 34 -5.55 -1.70 60.87
N SER A 35 -6.86 -1.93 60.94
CA SER A 35 -7.65 -2.33 59.78
C SER A 35 -7.67 -1.28 58.66
N LEU A 36 -7.69 0.01 59.02
CA LEU A 36 -7.64 1.11 58.04
C LEU A 36 -6.26 1.21 57.39
N VAL A 37 -5.19 1.06 58.17
CA VAL A 37 -3.81 1.04 57.64
C VAL A 37 -3.64 -0.12 56.65
N SER A 38 -4.12 -1.32 57.00
CA SER A 38 -4.07 -2.49 56.11
C SER A 38 -4.89 -2.26 54.83
N LYS A 39 -6.10 -1.71 54.94
CA LYS A 39 -6.92 -1.35 53.77
C LYS A 39 -6.25 -0.30 52.88
N LEU A 40 -5.63 0.72 53.47
CA LEU A 40 -4.89 1.73 52.71
C LEU A 40 -3.70 1.12 51.97
N ALA A 41 -2.95 0.22 52.61
CA ALA A 41 -1.85 -0.49 51.96
C ALA A 41 -2.32 -1.31 50.75
N LEU A 42 -3.47 -2.01 50.88
CA LEU A 42 -4.07 -2.75 49.76
C LEU A 42 -4.52 -1.84 48.62
N ILE A 43 -5.10 -0.66 48.93
CA ILE A 43 -5.52 0.31 47.93
C ILE A 43 -4.30 0.85 47.17
N ILE A 44 -3.19 1.12 47.87
CA ILE A 44 -1.95 1.60 47.25
C ILE A 44 -1.36 0.51 46.34
N ASP A 45 -1.26 -0.73 46.81
CA ASP A 45 -0.74 -1.85 46.00
C ASP A 45 -1.59 -2.14 44.76
N ASP A 46 -2.92 -2.10 44.87
CA ASP A 46 -3.82 -2.23 43.72
C ASP A 46 -3.70 -1.06 42.73
N ALA A 47 -3.52 0.17 43.25
CA ALA A 47 -3.27 1.34 42.41
C ALA A 47 -1.94 1.22 41.65
N ASP A 48 -0.86 0.80 42.33
CA ASP A 48 0.47 0.61 41.72
C ASP A 48 0.43 -0.46 40.62
N LYS A 49 -0.23 -1.60 40.88
CA LYS A 49 -0.44 -2.65 39.87
C LYS A 49 -1.19 -2.13 38.65
N LYS A 50 -2.28 -1.39 38.84
CA LYS A 50 -3.05 -0.79 37.74
C LYS A 50 -2.24 0.24 36.95
N ILE A 51 -1.40 1.02 37.63
CA ILE A 51 -0.49 1.96 36.98
C ILE A 51 0.52 1.22 36.11
N ASP A 52 1.10 0.13 36.60
CA ASP A 52 2.09 -0.63 35.84
C ASP A 52 1.48 -1.39 34.66
N GLU A 53 0.28 -1.96 34.83
CA GLU A 53 -0.50 -2.51 33.72
C GLU A 53 -0.78 -1.44 32.66
N GLU A 54 -1.19 -0.24 33.05
CA GLU A 54 -1.46 0.85 32.11
C GLU A 54 -0.19 1.32 31.41
N LYS A 55 0.93 1.46 32.12
CA LYS A 55 2.24 1.76 31.50
C LYS A 55 2.61 0.73 30.44
N GLN A 56 2.42 -0.56 30.73
CA GLN A 56 2.70 -1.63 29.76
C GLN A 56 1.76 -1.56 28.56
N ARG A 57 0.46 -1.30 28.78
CA ARG A 57 -0.51 -1.11 27.69
C ARG A 57 -0.16 0.06 26.80
N ILE A 58 0.20 1.20 27.39
CA ILE A 58 0.62 2.41 26.69
C ILE A 58 1.89 2.12 25.88
N LYS A 59 2.90 1.50 26.51
CA LYS A 59 4.15 1.14 25.83
C LYS A 59 3.90 0.24 24.62
N LEU A 60 3.17 -0.86 24.80
CA LEU A 60 2.85 -1.79 23.71
C LEU A 60 2.07 -1.13 22.59
N ARG A 61 1.15 -0.20 22.92
CA ARG A 61 0.42 0.59 21.93
C ARG A 61 1.36 1.49 21.13
N TRP A 62 2.27 2.19 21.79
CA TRP A 62 3.25 3.05 21.13
C TRP A 62 4.24 2.26 20.28
N ASP A 63 4.74 1.11 20.76
CA ASP A 63 5.63 0.25 19.99
C ASP A 63 4.98 -0.20 18.68
N ARG A 64 3.69 -0.60 18.72
CA ARG A 64 2.92 -0.93 17.52
C ARG A 64 2.72 0.27 16.59
N HIS A 65 2.44 1.44 17.16
CA HIS A 65 2.26 2.66 16.38
C HIS A 65 3.55 3.08 15.68
N ILE A 66 4.69 3.01 16.37
CA ILE A 66 6.01 3.29 15.80
C ILE A 66 6.31 2.31 14.66
N ALA A 67 6.15 1.01 14.89
CA ALA A 67 6.39 0.00 13.85
C ALA A 67 5.50 0.20 12.61
N GLN A 68 4.25 0.62 12.81
CA GLN A 68 3.33 0.92 11.71
C GLN A 68 3.78 2.17 10.92
N GLU A 69 4.19 3.23 11.60
CA GLU A 69 4.67 4.45 10.95
C GLU A 69 6.01 4.24 10.23
N GLU A 70 6.93 3.46 10.80
CA GLU A 70 8.16 3.03 10.12
C GLU A 70 7.86 2.26 8.84
N ARG A 71 6.93 1.30 8.90
CA ARG A 71 6.48 0.56 7.71
C ARG A 71 5.89 1.49 6.66
N ARG A 72 5.03 2.42 7.09
CA ARG A 72 4.38 3.39 6.19
C ARG A 72 5.41 4.31 5.51
N ALA A 73 6.38 4.80 6.27
CA ALA A 73 7.46 5.64 5.76
C ALA A 73 8.32 4.87 4.74
N ARG A 74 8.66 3.61 5.04
CA ARG A 74 9.40 2.74 4.12
C ARG A 74 8.66 2.52 2.80
N LEU A 75 7.37 2.14 2.87
CA LEU A 75 6.56 1.93 1.66
C LEU A 75 6.43 3.20 0.83
N SER A 76 6.19 4.34 1.48
CA SER A 76 6.11 5.65 0.80
C SER A 76 7.42 6.02 0.08
N LEU A 77 8.57 5.73 0.70
CA LEU A 77 9.87 5.93 0.06
C LEU A 77 10.05 5.01 -1.16
N GLN A 78 9.70 3.74 -1.01
CA GLN A 78 9.78 2.75 -2.09
C GLN A 78 8.92 3.16 -3.29
N ASP A 79 7.65 3.56 -3.05
CA ASP A 79 6.75 4.06 -4.08
C ASP A 79 7.33 5.30 -4.78
N ARG A 80 7.89 6.25 -4.02
CA ARG A 80 8.50 7.45 -4.59
C ARG A 80 9.69 7.13 -5.49
N VAL A 81 10.54 6.18 -5.09
CA VAL A 81 11.67 5.73 -5.91
C VAL A 81 11.17 5.12 -7.22
N VAL A 82 10.16 4.23 -7.16
CA VAL A 82 9.59 3.65 -8.38
C VAL A 82 9.00 4.72 -9.29
N GLN A 83 8.19 5.64 -8.76
CA GLN A 83 7.61 6.71 -9.57
C GLN A 83 8.69 7.58 -10.22
N THR A 84 9.76 7.90 -9.49
CA THR A 84 10.89 8.68 -10.04
C THR A 84 11.57 7.95 -11.20
N VAL A 85 11.79 6.63 -11.08
CA VAL A 85 12.35 5.82 -12.16
C VAL A 85 11.38 5.79 -13.36
N LEU A 86 10.09 5.56 -13.12
CA LEU A 86 9.09 5.51 -14.18
C LEU A 86 8.99 6.83 -14.93
N ASP A 87 9.03 7.96 -14.24
CA ASP A 87 8.99 9.29 -14.85
C ASP A 87 10.25 9.59 -15.67
N ARG A 88 11.42 9.16 -15.18
CA ARG A 88 12.67 9.26 -15.95
C ARG A 88 12.60 8.43 -17.23
N VAL A 89 12.14 7.18 -17.14
CA VAL A 89 11.97 6.31 -18.32
C VAL A 89 10.97 6.94 -19.29
N ARG A 90 9.83 7.46 -18.83
CA ARG A 90 8.87 8.17 -19.71
C ARG A 90 9.51 9.36 -20.42
N ASN A 91 10.36 10.12 -19.74
CA ASN A 91 11.02 11.28 -20.35
C ASN A 91 12.08 10.86 -21.38
N GLU A 92 12.88 9.82 -21.10
CA GLU A 92 13.82 9.25 -22.06
C GLU A 92 13.09 8.64 -23.27
N LEU A 93 11.93 8.04 -23.04
CA LEU A 93 11.08 7.49 -24.10
C LEU A 93 10.43 8.56 -25.00
N LYS A 94 10.36 9.83 -24.58
CA LYS A 94 9.87 10.92 -25.44
C LYS A 94 10.85 11.24 -26.57
N THR A 95 12.16 11.07 -26.34
CA THR A 95 13.19 11.27 -27.37
C THR A 95 13.32 10.07 -28.31
N LEU A 96 12.46 9.04 -28.15
CA LEU A 96 12.52 7.84 -28.99
C LEU A 96 12.31 8.15 -30.48
N ARG A 97 11.51 9.15 -30.84
CA ARG A 97 11.33 9.57 -32.24
C ARG A 97 12.59 10.13 -32.88
N GLU A 98 13.55 10.60 -32.09
CA GLU A 98 14.83 11.11 -32.57
C GLU A 98 15.82 9.97 -32.84
N ASN A 99 15.49 8.74 -32.43
CA ASN A 99 16.32 7.57 -32.67
C ASN A 99 16.25 7.18 -34.16
N PRO A 100 17.41 7.02 -34.85
CA PRO A 100 17.45 6.52 -36.23
C PRO A 100 16.72 5.20 -36.45
N ASP A 101 16.65 4.34 -35.44
CA ASP A 101 16.01 3.02 -35.51
C ASP A 101 14.49 3.08 -35.27
N TYR A 102 13.92 4.26 -35.00
CA TYR A 102 12.49 4.43 -34.70
C TYR A 102 11.55 3.86 -35.78
N PRO A 103 11.78 4.04 -37.09
CA PRO A 103 10.94 3.41 -38.11
C PRO A 103 10.91 1.88 -37.99
N SER A 104 12.07 1.25 -37.76
CA SER A 104 12.17 -0.20 -37.58
C SER A 104 11.38 -0.68 -36.35
N LEU A 105 11.43 0.08 -35.25
CA LEU A 105 10.60 -0.19 -34.07
C LEU A 105 9.11 -0.10 -34.36
N LEU A 106 8.67 0.89 -35.17
CA LEU A 106 7.27 0.98 -35.58
C LEU A 106 6.84 -0.22 -36.42
N HIS A 107 7.72 -0.75 -37.28
CA HIS A 107 7.42 -1.95 -38.07
C HIS A 107 7.14 -3.14 -37.15
N ASP A 108 8.02 -3.37 -36.18
CA ASP A 108 7.85 -4.44 -35.19
C ASP A 108 6.55 -4.25 -34.39
N TRP A 109 6.20 -3.00 -34.04
CA TRP A 109 5.00 -2.72 -33.27
C TRP A 109 3.71 -2.92 -34.08
N ILE A 110 3.73 -2.64 -35.39
CA ILE A 110 2.61 -2.93 -36.29
C ILE A 110 2.43 -4.44 -36.44
N ILE A 111 3.52 -5.18 -36.63
CA ILE A 111 3.49 -6.66 -36.71
C ILE A 111 2.96 -7.26 -35.40
N GLU A 112 3.46 -6.81 -34.25
CA GLU A 112 2.98 -7.24 -32.93
C GLU A 112 1.47 -6.96 -32.77
N ALA A 113 1.00 -5.79 -33.22
CA ALA A 113 -0.41 -5.44 -33.15
C ALA A 113 -1.27 -6.31 -34.07
N ALA A 114 -0.80 -6.63 -35.28
CA ALA A 114 -1.49 -7.51 -36.22
C ALA A 114 -1.62 -8.94 -35.66
N ILE A 115 -0.55 -9.46 -35.06
CA ILE A 115 -0.59 -10.75 -34.34
C ILE A 115 -1.57 -10.67 -33.17
N GLY A 116 -1.54 -9.58 -32.39
CA GLY A 116 -2.45 -9.36 -31.27
C GLY A 116 -3.93 -9.25 -31.65
N LEU A 117 -4.23 -8.91 -32.91
CA LEU A 117 -5.59 -8.93 -33.48
C LEU A 117 -5.97 -10.28 -34.13
N GLY A 118 -5.07 -11.27 -34.15
CA GLY A 118 -5.34 -12.60 -34.70
C GLY A 118 -5.22 -12.70 -36.22
N TYR A 119 -4.48 -11.80 -36.88
CA TYR A 119 -4.27 -11.87 -38.35
C TYR A 119 -3.37 -13.04 -38.78
N GLY A 120 -2.80 -13.79 -37.84
CA GLY A 120 -1.91 -14.92 -38.11
C GLY A 120 -2.53 -16.31 -37.92
N SER A 121 -3.84 -16.41 -37.71
CA SER A 121 -4.49 -17.68 -37.35
C SER A 121 -5.71 -18.08 -38.19
N ASP A 122 -6.47 -17.15 -38.76
CA ASP A 122 -7.83 -17.49 -39.20
C ASP A 122 -8.24 -17.09 -40.63
N GLU A 123 -7.48 -16.32 -41.42
CA GLU A 123 -7.81 -16.01 -42.82
C GLU A 123 -6.73 -15.12 -43.49
N ASP A 124 -6.44 -15.36 -44.78
CA ASP A 124 -5.53 -14.55 -45.58
C ASP A 124 -6.20 -13.28 -46.16
N ASN A 125 -5.39 -12.26 -46.45
CA ASN A 125 -5.79 -11.00 -47.11
C ASN A 125 -6.77 -10.10 -46.34
N ARG A 126 -6.83 -10.24 -45.01
CA ARG A 126 -7.62 -9.32 -44.17
C ARG A 126 -7.03 -7.91 -44.16
N LYS A 127 -7.90 -6.90 -44.11
CA LYS A 127 -7.49 -5.48 -44.05
C LYS A 127 -7.37 -5.00 -42.61
N ALA A 128 -6.38 -4.17 -42.33
CA ALA A 128 -6.23 -3.50 -41.05
C ALA A 128 -5.88 -2.02 -41.24
N TRP A 129 -6.35 -1.17 -40.34
CA TRP A 129 -6.20 0.28 -40.40
C TRP A 129 -5.27 0.79 -39.31
N ILE A 130 -4.21 1.48 -39.71
CA ILE A 130 -3.22 2.07 -38.82
C ILE A 130 -3.64 3.49 -38.45
N GLN A 131 -3.81 3.73 -37.16
CA GLN A 131 -3.90 5.05 -36.56
C GLN A 131 -2.52 5.42 -35.98
N CYS A 132 -1.95 6.52 -36.44
CA CYS A 132 -0.66 7.04 -35.99
C CYS A 132 -0.68 8.59 -36.00
N THR A 133 0.42 9.23 -35.61
CA THR A 133 0.53 10.68 -35.79
C THR A 133 0.85 11.01 -37.25
N PRO A 134 0.57 12.24 -37.72
CA PRO A 134 0.88 12.64 -39.09
C PRO A 134 2.36 12.48 -39.45
N GLU A 135 3.27 12.72 -38.50
CA GLU A 135 4.71 12.59 -38.70
C GLU A 135 5.10 11.11 -38.92
N ASP A 136 4.58 10.21 -38.08
CA ASP A 136 4.82 8.77 -38.19
C ASP A 136 4.19 8.19 -39.47
N ARG A 137 3.06 8.76 -39.91
CA ARG A 137 2.40 8.38 -41.17
C ARG A 137 3.29 8.62 -42.38
N GLU A 138 3.94 9.77 -42.46
CA GLU A 138 4.85 10.07 -43.58
C GLU A 138 6.05 9.11 -43.61
N LEU A 139 6.58 8.72 -42.45
CA LEU A 139 7.65 7.73 -42.35
C LEU A 139 7.20 6.34 -42.83
N LEU A 140 5.98 5.92 -42.44
CA LEU A 140 5.48 4.58 -42.72
C LEU A 140 4.94 4.40 -44.14
N LYS A 141 4.53 5.47 -44.84
CA LYS A 141 3.89 5.38 -46.18
C LYS A 141 4.69 4.55 -47.18
N ALA A 142 6.00 4.74 -47.23
CA ALA A 142 6.87 4.00 -48.16
C ALA A 142 7.17 2.58 -47.69
N GLU A 143 7.02 2.31 -46.39
CA GLU A 143 7.44 1.07 -45.74
C GLU A 143 6.32 0.03 -45.61
N ILE A 144 5.06 0.42 -45.84
CA ILE A 144 3.90 -0.49 -45.74
C ILE A 144 4.11 -1.83 -46.46
N PRO A 145 4.55 -1.86 -47.74
CA PRO A 145 4.75 -3.14 -48.44
C PRO A 145 5.79 -4.03 -47.76
N GLY A 146 6.86 -3.45 -47.20
CA GLY A 146 7.89 -4.18 -46.48
C GLY A 146 7.40 -4.73 -45.14
N ILE A 147 6.48 -4.03 -44.47
CA ILE A 147 5.84 -4.50 -43.23
C ILE A 147 4.92 -5.70 -43.53
N GLU A 148 4.12 -5.62 -44.59
CA GLU A 148 3.24 -6.71 -45.04
C GLU A 148 4.05 -7.95 -45.43
N GLU A 149 5.14 -7.78 -46.19
CA GLU A 149 6.05 -8.87 -46.58
C GLU A 149 6.70 -9.53 -45.36
N ARG A 150 7.18 -8.72 -44.41
CA ARG A 150 7.80 -9.25 -43.19
C ARG A 150 6.78 -9.95 -42.29
N PHE A 151 5.54 -9.47 -42.22
CA PHE A 151 4.46 -10.16 -41.53
C PHE A 151 4.20 -11.52 -42.17
N PHE A 152 4.05 -11.58 -43.51
CA PHE A 152 3.85 -12.83 -44.24
C PHE A 152 4.99 -13.82 -44.03
N ALA A 153 6.23 -13.36 -44.07
CA ALA A 153 7.40 -14.20 -43.79
C ALA A 153 7.39 -14.78 -42.38
N PHE A 154 6.80 -14.09 -41.40
CA PHE A 154 6.76 -14.51 -40.01
C PHE A 154 5.56 -15.42 -39.68
N THR A 155 4.38 -15.13 -40.23
CA THR A 155 3.13 -15.81 -39.89
C THR A 155 2.67 -16.81 -40.95
N GLY A 156 3.19 -16.72 -42.17
CA GLY A 156 2.70 -17.46 -43.34
C GLY A 156 1.39 -16.93 -43.92
N HIS A 157 0.84 -15.84 -43.36
CA HIS A 157 -0.46 -15.30 -43.73
C HIS A 157 -0.34 -13.88 -44.28
N SER A 158 -1.15 -13.54 -45.29
CA SER A 158 -1.11 -12.21 -45.89
C SER A 158 -2.07 -11.24 -45.22
N MET A 159 -1.68 -9.97 -45.13
CA MET A 159 -2.53 -8.89 -44.64
C MET A 159 -2.38 -7.65 -45.52
N GLN A 160 -3.40 -6.79 -45.51
CA GLN A 160 -3.37 -5.50 -46.18
C GLN A 160 -3.46 -4.37 -45.15
N LEU A 161 -2.47 -3.49 -45.12
CA LEU A 161 -2.40 -2.35 -44.23
C LEU A 161 -2.84 -1.08 -44.96
N GLY A 162 -3.76 -0.35 -44.33
CA GLY A 162 -4.14 0.99 -44.73
C GLY A 162 -3.96 1.95 -43.57
N PHE A 163 -4.09 3.25 -43.84
CA PHE A 163 -4.12 4.26 -42.78
C PHE A 163 -5.55 4.72 -42.51
N ASP A 164 -5.89 4.86 -41.24
CA ASP A 164 -7.15 5.46 -40.81
C ASP A 164 -7.16 6.97 -41.16
N GLU A 165 -8.35 7.56 -41.27
CA GLU A 165 -8.54 9.01 -41.35
C GLU A 165 -8.27 9.68 -40.00
N LYS A 166 -8.55 8.97 -38.90
CA LYS A 166 -8.26 9.46 -37.55
C LYS A 166 -6.75 9.45 -37.32
N ASN A 167 -6.23 10.51 -36.70
CA ASN A 167 -4.84 10.59 -36.28
C ASN A 167 -4.75 10.47 -34.75
N LEU A 168 -3.61 10.01 -34.25
CA LEU A 168 -3.29 10.09 -32.83
C LEU A 168 -2.90 11.52 -32.43
N SER A 169 -2.96 11.83 -31.14
CA SER A 169 -2.41 13.08 -30.61
C SER A 169 -0.93 13.18 -30.95
N ARG A 170 -0.43 14.38 -31.27
CA ARG A 170 0.99 14.59 -31.65
C ARG A 170 2.00 14.12 -30.62
N GLU A 171 1.60 14.09 -29.34
CA GLU A 171 2.43 13.61 -28.23
C GLU A 171 2.47 12.07 -28.11
N SER A 172 1.59 11.36 -28.84
CA SER A 172 1.49 9.90 -28.77
C SER A 172 2.57 9.24 -29.62
N ILE A 173 3.38 8.37 -29.04
CA ILE A 173 4.40 7.59 -29.75
C ILE A 173 3.86 6.19 -29.99
N GLY A 174 3.98 5.68 -31.22
CA GLY A 174 3.52 4.36 -31.63
C GLY A 174 2.20 4.36 -32.40
N VAL A 175 1.61 3.17 -32.52
CA VAL A 175 0.48 2.92 -33.43
C VAL A 175 -0.70 2.29 -32.72
N ILE A 176 -1.89 2.50 -33.26
CA ILE A 176 -3.07 1.68 -32.97
C ILE A 176 -3.47 1.01 -34.27
N LEU A 177 -3.60 -0.32 -34.25
CA LEU A 177 -4.09 -1.08 -35.38
C LEU A 177 -5.55 -1.44 -35.12
N THR A 178 -6.42 -1.20 -36.08
CA THR A 178 -7.86 -1.52 -36.00
C THR A 178 -8.19 -2.52 -37.09
N ASP A 179 -9.09 -3.46 -36.79
CA ASP A 179 -9.58 -4.41 -37.79
C ASP A 179 -10.40 -3.72 -38.90
N GLU A 180 -10.67 -4.45 -39.97
CA GLU A 180 -11.47 -3.95 -41.10
C GLU A 180 -12.88 -3.49 -40.69
N THR A 181 -13.44 -4.05 -39.62
CA THR A 181 -14.80 -3.76 -39.16
C THR A 181 -14.88 -2.55 -38.23
N GLY A 182 -13.73 -2.05 -37.76
CA GLY A 182 -13.66 -1.00 -36.74
C GLY A 182 -14.04 -1.45 -35.33
N ARG A 183 -14.26 -2.74 -35.10
CA ARG A 183 -14.77 -3.28 -33.81
C ARG A 183 -13.66 -3.63 -32.84
N THR A 184 -12.56 -4.16 -33.34
CA THR A 184 -11.41 -4.54 -32.52
C THR A 184 -10.22 -3.66 -32.85
N ALA A 185 -9.52 -3.20 -31.81
CA ALA A 185 -8.34 -2.37 -31.95
C ALA A 185 -7.27 -2.83 -30.96
N PHE A 186 -6.04 -2.90 -31.43
CA PHE A 186 -4.86 -3.19 -30.63
C PHE A 186 -4.00 -1.94 -30.55
N SER A 187 -3.92 -1.37 -29.35
CA SER A 187 -3.09 -0.20 -29.11
C SER A 187 -1.68 -0.62 -28.70
N ASN A 188 -0.72 -0.38 -29.59
CA ASN A 188 0.71 -0.56 -29.33
C ASN A 188 1.42 0.79 -29.19
N THR A 189 0.73 1.75 -28.56
CA THR A 189 1.33 3.04 -28.20
C THR A 189 2.26 2.86 -27.01
N LEU A 190 3.30 3.68 -26.95
CA LEU A 190 4.32 3.63 -25.90
C LEU A 190 3.71 3.77 -24.50
N THR A 191 2.70 4.62 -24.33
CA THR A 191 1.93 4.74 -23.09
C THR A 191 1.29 3.42 -22.66
N ASN A 192 0.70 2.69 -23.61
CA ASN A 192 0.06 1.40 -23.32
C ASN A 192 1.08 0.28 -23.12
N ARG A 193 2.17 0.25 -23.90
CA ARG A 193 3.29 -0.70 -23.68
C ARG A 193 3.89 -0.50 -22.30
N PHE A 194 4.20 0.75 -21.94
CA PHE A 194 4.74 1.11 -20.63
C PHE A 194 3.77 0.79 -19.49
N ARG A 195 2.46 0.98 -19.70
CA ARG A 195 1.45 0.57 -18.72
C ARG A 195 1.44 -0.94 -18.52
N ARG A 196 1.52 -1.73 -19.60
CA ARG A 196 1.57 -3.20 -19.53
C ARG A 196 2.83 -3.70 -18.83
N SER A 197 3.99 -3.08 -19.09
CA SER A 197 5.25 -3.44 -18.43
C SER A 197 5.46 -2.78 -17.06
N SER A 198 4.56 -1.89 -16.62
CA SER A 198 4.74 -1.13 -15.37
C SER A 198 4.92 -2.02 -14.14
N GLN A 199 4.22 -3.15 -14.08
CA GLN A 199 4.36 -4.14 -13.00
C GLN A 199 5.73 -4.83 -13.04
N ASP A 200 6.22 -5.18 -14.22
CA ASP A 200 7.54 -5.78 -14.38
C ASP A 200 8.65 -4.78 -14.03
N VAL A 201 8.52 -3.54 -14.49
CA VAL A 201 9.45 -2.46 -14.14
C VAL A 201 9.43 -2.21 -12.64
N HIS A 202 8.25 -2.15 -12.02
CA HIS A 202 8.12 -2.02 -10.57
C HIS A 202 8.85 -3.14 -9.84
N ARG A 203 8.63 -4.39 -10.23
CA ARG A 203 9.32 -5.57 -9.66
C ARG A 203 10.84 -5.45 -9.80
N LEU A 204 11.34 -5.15 -11.00
CA LEU A 204 12.77 -5.01 -11.26
C LEU A 204 13.41 -3.88 -10.42
N VAL A 205 12.73 -2.74 -10.30
CA VAL A 205 13.19 -1.63 -9.47
C VAL A 205 13.23 -2.05 -8.00
N MET A 206 12.20 -2.72 -7.49
CA MET A 206 12.18 -3.19 -6.10
C MET A 206 13.29 -4.21 -5.82
N GLU A 207 13.46 -5.21 -6.67
CA GLU A 207 14.51 -6.23 -6.53
C GLU A 207 15.92 -5.62 -6.54
N ARG A 208 16.14 -4.61 -7.39
CA ARG A 208 17.48 -4.02 -7.56
C ARG A 208 17.81 -2.95 -6.53
N MET A 209 16.85 -2.10 -6.18
CA MET A 209 17.05 -0.96 -5.28
C MET A 209 16.78 -1.31 -3.81
N PHE A 210 15.93 -2.31 -3.56
CA PHE A 210 15.55 -2.72 -2.22
C PHE A 210 15.61 -4.26 -2.06
N PRO A 211 16.80 -4.87 -2.20
CA PRO A 211 16.96 -6.32 -2.04
C PRO A 211 16.48 -6.77 -0.65
N GLY A 212 15.69 -7.85 -0.60
CA GLY A 212 15.09 -8.36 0.64
C GLY A 212 13.79 -7.68 1.08
N SER A 213 13.13 -6.92 0.20
CA SER A 213 11.80 -6.33 0.48
C SER A 213 10.61 -7.21 0.13
N ASN A 214 10.85 -8.35 -0.54
CA ASN A 214 9.84 -9.31 -0.95
C ASN A 214 9.69 -10.48 0.05
N GLU A 215 10.34 -10.41 1.21
CA GLU A 215 10.09 -11.26 2.38
C GLU A 215 9.20 -10.51 3.39
#